data_AF-A0AAW7KMU8-F1
#
_entry.id   AF-A0AAW7KMU8-F1
#
_cell.length_a   1.000
_cell.length_b   1.000
_cell.length_c   1.000
_cell.angle_alpha   90.00
_cell.angle_beta   90.00
_cell.angle_gamma   90.00
#
_symmetry.space_group_name_H-M   'P 1'
#
loop_
_entity.id
_entity.type
_entity.pdbx_description
1 polymer ?
#
loop_
_entity_poly.entity_id
_entity_poly.type
_entity_poly.pdbx_seq_one_letter_code
_entity_poly.pdbx_strand_id
1 'polypeptide(L)'
;MYPLSPLLIYGILYIFISDPIKLWAYYTQGGYWYKEYILTDVQKCGTEYEDSCTHLYFKDPKTNKIHDFRWYDAKSTIMNNKNDYVYIVGEANLFGYIVRDLEK
;
A
#
# COMPACT_ATOMS: atom_id res chain seq x y z
N MET A 1 -2.60 18.70 47.73
CA MET A 1 -2.05 19.45 46.57
C MET A 1 -1.78 18.41 45.49
N TYR A 2 -2.76 18.18 44.61
CA TYR A 2 -2.66 17.13 43.58
C TYR A 2 -1.55 17.48 42.59
N PRO A 3 -0.78 16.50 42.11
CA PRO A 3 0.31 16.79 41.20
C PRO A 3 -0.34 17.16 39.86
N LEU A 4 -0.42 18.46 39.55
CA LEU A 4 -0.76 18.95 38.22
C LEU A 4 0.37 18.63 37.21
N SER A 5 1.57 18.38 37.72
CA SER A 5 2.79 18.09 36.94
C SER A 5 2.66 16.90 35.98
N PRO A 6 2.21 15.69 36.39
CA PRO A 6 2.09 14.54 35.50
C PRO A 6 1.08 14.74 34.38
N LEU A 7 -0.02 15.44 34.65
CA LEU A 7 -1.06 15.75 33.65
C LEU A 7 -0.54 16.75 32.61
N LEU A 8 0.22 17.76 33.05
CA LEU A 8 0.86 18.72 32.15
C LEU A 8 1.95 18.06 31.31
N ILE A 9 2.79 17.21 31.92
CA ILE A 9 3.82 16.44 31.21
C ILE A 9 3.18 15.53 30.16
N TYR A 10 2.10 14.83 30.52
CA TYR A 10 1.36 13.97 29.59
C TYR A 10 0.77 14.77 28.43
N GLY A 11 0.12 15.91 28.71
CA GLY A 11 -0.45 16.77 27.67
C GLY A 11 0.62 17.29 26.71
N ILE A 12 1.77 17.72 27.24
CA ILE A 12 2.91 18.17 26.44
C ILE A 12 3.42 17.03 25.56
N LEU A 13 3.71 15.85 26.13
CA LEU A 13 4.19 14.70 25.36
C LEU A 13 3.19 14.26 24.28
N TYR A 14 1.89 14.27 24.58
CA TYR A 14 0.86 13.92 23.62
C TYR A 14 0.85 14.87 22.41
N ILE A 15 0.94 16.17 22.64
CA ILE A 15 1.00 17.18 21.57
C ILE A 15 2.29 17.00 20.75
N PHE A 16 3.45 16.94 21.41
CA PHE A 16 4.74 16.80 20.73
C PHE A 16 4.91 15.50 19.94
N ILE A 17 4.20 14.44 20.30
CA ILE A 17 4.22 13.17 19.54
C ILE A 17 3.15 13.16 18.44
N SER A 18 1.92 13.60 18.76
CA SER A 18 0.80 13.47 17.82
C SER A 18 0.81 14.50 16.70
N ASP A 19 1.25 15.74 16.96
CA ASP A 19 1.24 16.79 15.95
C ASP A 19 2.21 16.53 14.79
N PRO A 20 3.46 16.08 15.00
CA PRO A 20 4.33 15.67 13.90
C PRO A 20 3.77 14.51 13.09
N ILE A 21 3.11 13.54 13.72
CA ILE A 21 2.48 12.40 13.03
C ILE A 21 1.32 12.88 12.17
N LYS A 22 0.46 13.76 12.71
CA LYS A 22 -0.66 14.37 11.96
C LYS A 22 -0.16 15.23 10.80
N LEU A 23 0.90 16.00 11.02
CA LEU A 23 1.48 16.85 9.99
C LEU A 23 2.12 16.02 8.88
N TRP A 24 2.88 14.98 9.25
CA TRP A 24 3.46 14.04 8.29
C TRP A 24 2.37 13.35 7.48
N ALA A 25 1.32 12.86 8.13
CA ALA A 25 0.15 12.30 7.47
C ALA A 25 -0.48 13.31 6.50
N TYR A 26 -0.72 14.55 6.92
CA TYR A 26 -1.30 15.57 6.05
C TYR A 26 -0.49 15.80 4.76
N TYR A 27 0.84 15.73 4.82
CA TYR A 27 1.71 15.95 3.66
C TYR A 27 1.99 14.69 2.83
N THR A 28 1.86 13.49 3.41
CA THR A 28 2.11 12.23 2.69
C THR A 28 0.84 11.54 2.23
N GLN A 29 -0.30 11.83 2.86
CA GLN A 29 -1.58 11.23 2.53
C GLN A 29 -2.14 11.84 1.23
N GLY A 30 -2.60 10.97 0.32
CA GLY A 30 -3.16 11.38 -0.97
C GLY A 30 -2.12 11.62 -2.07
N GLY A 31 -0.82 11.46 -1.76
CA GLY A 31 0.22 11.39 -2.77
C GLY A 31 0.07 10.13 -3.61
N TYR A 32 -0.35 10.28 -4.86
CA TYR A 32 -0.31 9.17 -5.82
C TYR A 32 1.13 8.87 -6.19
N TRP A 33 1.48 7.60 -6.14
CA TRP A 33 2.74 7.10 -6.66
C TRP A 33 2.46 6.15 -7.81
N TYR A 34 3.36 6.19 -8.79
CA TYR A 34 3.29 5.40 -10.01
C TYR A 34 4.61 4.69 -10.17
N LYS A 35 4.57 3.38 -10.34
CA LYS A 35 5.79 2.61 -10.59
C LYS A 35 5.54 1.47 -11.56
N GLU A 36 6.43 1.39 -12.54
CA GLU A 36 6.42 0.37 -13.58
C GLU A 36 6.98 -0.95 -13.05
N TYR A 37 6.28 -2.04 -13.36
CA TYR A 37 6.67 -3.41 -13.05
C TYR A 37 6.33 -4.32 -14.23
N ILE A 38 6.97 -5.50 -14.29
CA ILE A 38 6.63 -6.53 -15.28
C ILE A 38 5.78 -7.58 -14.57
N LEU A 39 4.54 -7.81 -15.04
CA LEU A 39 3.68 -8.84 -14.47
C LEU A 39 4.15 -10.22 -14.96
N THR A 40 4.83 -10.97 -14.10
CA THR A 40 5.46 -12.25 -14.49
C THR A 40 4.52 -13.44 -14.35
N ASP A 41 3.63 -13.41 -13.35
CA ASP A 41 2.70 -14.52 -13.14
C ASP A 41 1.39 -14.06 -12.48
N VAL A 42 0.34 -14.84 -12.75
CA VAL A 42 -1.02 -14.64 -12.25
C VAL A 42 -1.53 -16.01 -11.84
N GLN A 43 -1.80 -16.18 -10.55
CA GLN A 43 -2.30 -17.42 -9.96
C GLN A 43 -3.63 -17.16 -9.26
N LYS A 44 -4.52 -18.16 -9.23
CA LYS A 44 -5.71 -18.10 -8.36
C LYS A 44 -5.27 -18.29 -6.92
N CYS A 45 -5.89 -17.58 -5.98
CA CYS A 45 -5.65 -17.85 -4.58
C CYS A 45 -6.13 -19.27 -4.24
N GLY A 46 -5.30 -20.02 -3.49
CA GLY A 46 -5.48 -21.47 -3.30
C GLY A 46 -6.53 -21.87 -2.26
N THR A 47 -7.38 -20.95 -1.82
CA THR A 47 -8.32 -21.15 -0.70
C THR A 47 -9.76 -21.12 -1.23
N GLU A 48 -10.54 -22.16 -0.89
CA GLU A 48 -11.95 -22.31 -1.25
C GLU A 48 -12.87 -21.19 -0.71
N TYR A 49 -12.33 -20.29 0.12
CA TYR A 49 -13.04 -19.17 0.73
C TYR A 49 -12.69 -17.80 0.10
N GLU A 50 -11.77 -17.76 -0.88
CA GLU A 50 -11.35 -16.53 -1.56
C GLU A 50 -11.54 -16.64 -3.08
N ASP A 51 -12.74 -17.00 -3.54
CA ASP A 51 -13.07 -17.19 -4.96
C ASP A 51 -12.79 -15.96 -5.86
N SER A 52 -12.76 -14.76 -5.27
CA SER A 52 -12.46 -13.51 -5.99
C SER A 52 -11.00 -13.06 -5.90
N CYS A 53 -10.12 -13.88 -5.32
CA CYS A 53 -8.72 -13.52 -5.08
C CYS A 53 -7.80 -14.06 -6.20
N THR A 54 -6.94 -13.17 -6.68
CA THR A 54 -5.86 -13.47 -7.62
C THR A 54 -4.53 -13.06 -7.01
N HIS A 55 -3.57 -13.98 -6.98
CA HIS A 55 -2.19 -13.70 -6.57
C HIS A 55 -1.39 -13.26 -7.78
N LEU A 56 -0.85 -12.03 -7.73
CA LEU A 56 -0.11 -11.41 -8.82
C LEU A 56 1.37 -11.31 -8.44
N TYR A 57 2.25 -11.68 -9.39
CA TYR A 57 3.69 -11.62 -9.24
C TYR A 57 4.29 -10.60 -10.20
N PHE A 58 5.09 -9.69 -9.67
CA PHE A 58 5.69 -8.58 -10.38
C PHE A 58 7.20 -8.65 -10.27
N LYS A 59 7.89 -8.28 -11.34
CA LYS A 59 9.33 -8.11 -11.37
C LYS A 59 9.66 -6.64 -11.58
N ASP A 60 10.45 -6.07 -10.68
CA ASP A 60 10.98 -4.73 -10.82
C ASP A 60 12.03 -4.73 -11.96
N PRO A 61 11.87 -3.93 -13.03
CA PRO A 61 12.79 -3.94 -14.17
C PRO A 61 14.19 -3.40 -13.81
N LYS A 62 14.30 -2.57 -12.76
CA LYS A 62 15.57 -1.96 -12.34
C LYS A 62 16.33 -2.85 -11.36
N THR A 63 15.62 -3.46 -10.41
CA THR A 63 16.25 -4.24 -9.34
C THR A 63 16.17 -5.74 -9.54
N ASN A 64 15.40 -6.22 -10.54
CA ASN A 64 15.05 -7.62 -10.76
C ASN A 64 14.40 -8.31 -9.54
N LYS A 65 14.01 -7.55 -8.51
CA LYS A 65 13.31 -8.09 -7.34
C LYS A 65 11.91 -8.49 -7.71
N ILE A 66 11.50 -9.65 -7.21
CA ILE A 66 10.14 -10.16 -7.36
C ILE A 66 9.33 -9.68 -6.17
N HIS A 67 8.16 -9.13 -6.45
CA HIS A 67 7.16 -8.70 -5.50
C HIS A 67 5.87 -9.45 -5.78
N ASP A 68 5.13 -9.78 -4.75
CA ASP A 68 3.84 -10.43 -4.88
C ASP A 68 2.78 -9.67 -4.11
N PHE A 69 1.55 -9.62 -4.65
CA PHE A 69 0.42 -9.07 -3.93
C PHE A 69 -0.88 -9.79 -4.28
N ARG A 70 -1.82 -9.81 -3.33
CA ARG A 70 -3.15 -10.36 -3.53
C ARG A 70 -4.10 -9.29 -4.03
N TRP A 71 -4.78 -9.57 -5.13
CA TRP A 71 -5.76 -8.72 -5.75
C TRP A 71 -7.15 -9.33 -5.60
N TYR A 72 -8.10 -8.55 -5.09
CA TYR A 72 -9.44 -9.05 -4.76
C TYR A 72 -10.53 -8.50 -5.70
N ASP A 73 -10.15 -7.64 -6.65
CA ASP A 73 -11.11 -6.98 -7.53
C ASP A 73 -11.20 -7.70 -8.89
N ALA A 74 -12.43 -7.91 -9.36
CA ALA A 74 -12.76 -8.70 -10.52
C ALA A 74 -12.51 -7.94 -11.85
N LYS A 75 -11.31 -7.37 -12.04
CA LYS A 75 -10.89 -6.90 -13.37
C LYS A 75 -10.29 -8.08 -14.13
N SER A 76 -11.16 -8.83 -14.81
CA SER A 76 -10.85 -9.91 -15.77
C SER A 76 -9.78 -9.54 -16.81
N THR A 77 -9.44 -8.25 -16.94
CA THR A 77 -8.44 -7.70 -17.84
C THR A 77 -6.99 -7.99 -17.42
N ILE A 78 -6.69 -8.10 -16.11
CA ILE A 78 -5.31 -8.34 -15.63
C ILE A 78 -4.86 -9.78 -15.91
N MET A 79 -5.80 -10.72 -15.96
CA MET A 79 -5.52 -12.16 -16.10
C MET A 79 -4.90 -12.56 -17.44
N ASN A 80 -5.03 -11.73 -18.48
CA ASN A 80 -4.60 -12.08 -19.85
C ASN A 80 -3.19 -11.60 -20.22
N ASN A 81 -2.50 -10.86 -19.34
CA ASN A 81 -1.31 -10.08 -19.72
C ASN A 81 -0.04 -10.51 -18.99
N LYS A 82 0.23 -11.83 -18.93
CA LYS A 82 1.52 -12.32 -18.42
C LYS A 82 2.66 -11.81 -19.31
N ASN A 83 3.76 -11.38 -18.69
CA ASN A 83 4.96 -10.77 -19.27
C ASN A 83 4.81 -9.36 -19.88
N ASP A 84 3.70 -8.67 -19.63
CA ASP A 84 3.56 -7.26 -20.01
C ASP A 84 4.05 -6.32 -18.91
N TYR A 85 4.45 -5.11 -19.32
CA TYR A 85 4.67 -3.99 -18.42
C TYR A 85 3.33 -3.47 -17.90
N VAL A 86 3.28 -3.26 -16.58
CA VAL A 86 2.10 -2.78 -15.86
C VAL A 86 2.55 -1.67 -14.92
N TYR A 87 1.81 -0.57 -14.93
CA TYR A 87 1.98 0.51 -13.96
C TYR A 87 1.13 0.22 -12.73
N ILE A 88 1.79 0.07 -11.58
CA ILE A 88 1.10 0.01 -10.30
C ILE A 88 0.87 1.44 -9.84
N VAL A 89 -0.41 1.80 -9.70
CA VAL A 89 -0.86 3.07 -9.15
C VAL A 89 -1.21 2.84 -7.71
N GLY A 90 -0.57 3.57 -6.81
CA GLY A 90 -0.90 3.51 -5.41
C GLY A 90 -1.02 4.89 -4.78
N GLU A 91 -1.53 4.89 -3.56
CA GLU A 91 -1.71 6.06 -2.74
C GLU A 91 -0.93 5.85 -1.46
N ALA A 92 -0.13 6.85 -1.08
CA ALA A 92 0.45 6.89 0.24
C ALA A 92 -0.65 7.20 1.27
N ASN A 93 -0.73 6.35 2.29
CA ASN A 93 -1.64 6.50 3.41
C ASN A 93 -0.85 6.46 4.72
N LEU A 94 -1.52 6.84 5.81
CA LEU A 94 -0.99 6.85 7.19
C LEU A 94 -0.42 5.49 7.62
N PHE A 95 -0.94 4.40 7.06
CA PHE A 95 -0.52 3.03 7.35
C PHE A 95 0.44 2.43 6.31
N GLY A 96 0.94 3.24 5.37
CA GLY A 96 1.86 2.81 4.31
C GLY A 96 1.28 2.99 2.91
N TYR A 97 1.86 2.30 1.94
CA TYR A 97 1.49 2.40 0.53
C TYR A 97 0.38 1.41 0.19
N ILE A 98 -0.74 1.92 -0.33
CA ILE A 98 -1.87 1.12 -0.77
C ILE A 98 -1.87 1.09 -2.30
N VAL A 99 -2.00 -0.09 -2.91
CA VAL A 99 -2.23 -0.19 -4.35
C VAL A 99 -3.70 0.11 -4.64
N ARG A 100 -3.95 1.06 -5.54
CA ARG A 100 -5.28 1.54 -5.91
C ARG A 100 -5.73 1.00 -7.26
N ASP A 101 -4.84 1.00 -8.25
CA ASP A 101 -5.16 0.50 -9.58
C ASP A 101 -3.92 -0.08 -10.28
N LEU A 102 -4.19 -0.80 -11.36
CA LEU A 102 -3.20 -1.33 -12.29
C LEU A 102 -3.51 -0.79 -13.69
N GLU A 103 -2.57 -0.03 -14.25
CA GLU A 103 -2.68 0.59 -15.58
C GLU A 103 -1.68 -0.06 -16.55
N LYS A 104 -1.94 0.08 -17.86
CA LYS A 104 -1.06 -0.38 -18.94
C LYS A 104 -0.43 0.80 -19.64
#